data_AF-A0A0A8Z4H4-F1
#
_entry.id   AF-A0A0A8Z4H4-F1
#
_cell.length_a   1.000
_cell.length_b   1.000
_cell.length_c   1.000
_cell.angle_alpha   90.00
_cell.angle_beta   90.00
_cell.angle_gamma   90.00
#
_symmetry.space_group_name_H-M   'P 1'
#
loop_
_entity.id
_entity.type
_entity.pdbx_description
1 polymer ?
#
loop_
_entity_poly.entity_id
_entity_poly.type
_entity_poly.pdbx_seq_one_letter_code
_entity_poly.pdbx_strand_id
1 'polypeptide(L)'
;MGSSEFGTSRSDIEKYLAEENEPDAANFGILDWWRKSSHRLPILSILARDVLAIPVSTVASESAFSTGGCLLSDFRSSLTLFTVQALICAQDWF
;
A
#
# COMPACT_ATOMS: atom_id res chain seq x y z
N MET A 1 40.43 -24.47 15.75
CA MET A 1 39.60 -23.56 14.92
C MET A 1 38.63 -24.41 14.13
N GLY A 2 37.35 -24.37 14.49
CA GLY A 2 36.27 -24.95 13.68
C GLY A 2 35.10 -24.01 13.82
N SER A 3 35.07 -22.96 12.99
CA SER A 3 33.89 -22.11 12.89
C SER A 3 32.78 -22.99 12.34
N SER A 4 31.82 -23.31 13.21
CA SER A 4 30.63 -24.08 12.86
C SER A 4 29.92 -23.34 11.73
N GLU A 5 29.93 -23.95 10.55
CA GLU A 5 29.08 -23.57 9.43
C GLU A 5 27.63 -23.84 9.83
N PHE A 6 27.03 -22.89 10.56
CA PHE A 6 25.60 -22.71 10.45
C PHE A 6 25.36 -22.27 9.01
N GLY A 7 24.87 -23.19 8.18
CA GLY A 7 24.20 -22.84 6.93
C GLY A 7 22.95 -22.04 7.26
N THR A 8 23.14 -20.79 7.69
CA THR A 8 22.05 -19.90 8.04
C THR A 8 21.41 -19.50 6.73
N SER A 9 20.24 -20.07 6.44
CA SER A 9 19.37 -19.55 5.39
C SER A 9 19.21 -18.05 5.64
N ARG A 10 19.81 -17.24 4.77
CA ARG A 10 19.87 -15.78 4.91
C ARG A 10 18.44 -15.24 4.99
N SER A 11 18.14 -14.45 6.02
CA SER A 11 16.80 -13.88 6.18
C SER A 11 16.47 -12.94 5.02
N ASP A 12 15.18 -12.69 4.76
CA ASP A 12 14.75 -11.79 3.67
C ASP A 12 15.37 -10.39 3.82
N ILE A 13 15.54 -9.91 5.05
CA ILE A 13 16.17 -8.62 5.34
C ILE A 13 17.65 -8.64 4.96
N GLU A 14 18.39 -9.68 5.35
CA GLU A 14 19.80 -9.81 5.01
C GLU A 14 20.07 -10.03 3.52
N LYS A 15 19.09 -10.60 2.79
CA LYS A 15 19.12 -10.69 1.32
C LYS A 15 18.92 -9.30 0.72
N TYR A 16 17.88 -8.59 1.12
CA TYR A 16 17.59 -7.23 0.64
C TYR A 16 18.74 -6.26 0.90
N LEU A 17 19.33 -6.28 2.09
CA LEU A 17 20.47 -5.42 2.44
C LEU A 17 21.76 -5.75 1.66
N ALA A 18 21.84 -6.94 1.08
CA ALA A 18 22.98 -7.36 0.26
C ALA A 18 22.74 -7.17 -1.25
N GLU A 19 21.54 -6.76 -1.65
CA GLU A 19 21.22 -6.48 -3.06
C GLU A 19 21.81 -5.15 -3.50
N GLU A 20 22.18 -5.08 -4.77
CA GLU A 20 22.57 -3.84 -5.41
C GLU A 20 21.33 -2.95 -5.60
N ASN A 21 21.52 -1.63 -5.52
CA ASN A 21 20.43 -0.70 -5.77
C ASN A 21 20.05 -0.73 -7.26
N GLU A 22 18.75 -0.66 -7.54
CA GLU A 22 18.27 -0.46 -8.90
C GLU A 22 18.78 0.89 -9.45
N PRO A 23 19.09 0.96 -10.75
CA PRO A 23 19.46 2.21 -11.38
C PRO A 23 18.32 3.22 -11.27
N ASP A 24 18.67 4.50 -11.08
CA ASP A 24 17.70 5.58 -10.98
C ASP A 24 16.92 5.71 -12.30
N ALA A 25 15.66 5.27 -12.27
CA ALA A 25 14.77 5.25 -13.42
C ALA A 25 13.60 6.19 -13.15
N ALA A 26 13.36 7.14 -14.06
CA ALA A 26 12.31 8.15 -13.93
C ALA A 26 10.89 7.57 -13.70
N ASN A 27 10.66 6.32 -14.09
CA ASN A 27 9.38 5.61 -13.95
C ASN A 27 9.50 4.39 -13.02
N PHE A 28 10.33 4.45 -11.98
CA PHE A 28 10.50 3.34 -11.05
C PHE A 28 9.22 3.10 -10.23
N GLY A 29 8.50 2.03 -10.56
CA GLY A 29 7.33 1.59 -9.82
C GLY A 29 7.72 0.77 -8.59
N ILE A 30 7.88 1.41 -7.42
CA ILE A 30 8.30 0.75 -6.18
C ILE A 30 7.42 -0.47 -5.81
N LEU A 31 6.10 -0.38 -6.01
CA LEU A 31 5.18 -1.50 -5.75
C LEU A 31 5.35 -2.65 -6.76
N ASP A 32 5.65 -2.34 -8.03
CA ASP A 32 5.91 -3.35 -9.06
C ASP A 32 7.24 -4.06 -8.80
N TRP A 33 8.24 -3.33 -8.29
CA TRP A 33 9.50 -3.90 -7.83
C TRP A 33 9.28 -4.88 -6.67
N TRP A 34 8.55 -4.50 -5.61
CA TRP A 34 8.22 -5.42 -4.51
C TRP A 34 7.41 -6.63 -4.96
N ARG A 35 6.51 -6.46 -5.94
CA ARG A 35 5.78 -7.59 -6.56
C ARG A 35 6.74 -8.55 -7.25
N LYS A 36 7.69 -8.04 -8.04
CA LYS A 36 8.72 -8.85 -8.70
C LYS A 36 9.63 -9.54 -7.68
N SER A 37 10.03 -8.87 -6.61
CA SER A 37 10.92 -9.40 -5.57
C SER A 37 10.26 -10.43 -4.64
N SER A 38 8.94 -10.63 -4.72
CA SER A 38 8.18 -11.55 -3.85
C SER A 38 8.67 -13.01 -3.87
N HIS A 39 9.18 -13.49 -5.00
CA HIS A 39 9.74 -14.84 -5.10
C HIS A 39 11.04 -15.01 -4.29
N ARG A 40 11.82 -13.93 -4.11
CA ARG A 40 13.11 -13.92 -3.37
C ARG A 40 12.95 -13.53 -1.92
N LEU A 41 11.99 -12.63 -1.67
CA LEU A 41 11.73 -11.94 -0.41
C LEU A 41 10.25 -12.11 -0.01
N PRO A 42 9.76 -13.35 0.20
CA PRO A 42 8.33 -13.63 0.35
C PRO A 42 7.68 -12.93 1.55
N ILE A 43 8.40 -12.78 2.67
CA ILE A 43 7.85 -12.14 3.88
C ILE A 43 8.02 -10.62 3.79
N LEU A 44 9.20 -10.18 3.37
CA LEU A 44 9.52 -8.75 3.32
C LEU A 44 8.71 -8.01 2.24
N SER A 45 8.42 -8.64 1.10
CA SER A 45 7.60 -8.04 0.04
C SER A 45 6.16 -7.79 0.46
N ILE A 46 5.58 -8.66 1.30
CA ILE A 46 4.24 -8.49 1.87
C ILE A 46 4.23 -7.29 2.81
N LEU A 47 5.19 -7.23 3.75
CA LEU A 47 5.30 -6.12 4.70
C LEU A 47 5.53 -4.79 3.99
N ALA A 48 6.42 -4.76 3.01
CA ALA A 48 6.71 -3.56 2.25
C ALA A 48 5.49 -3.07 1.46
N ARG A 49 4.74 -3.98 0.82
CA ARG A 49 3.49 -3.63 0.14
C ARG A 49 2.48 -3.04 1.12
N ASP A 50 2.28 -3.67 2.28
CA ASP A 50 1.28 -3.23 3.24
C ASP A 50 1.63 -1.85 3.83
N VAL A 51 2.92 -1.56 4.04
CA VAL A 51 3.40 -0.23 4.48
C VAL A 51 3.30 0.81 3.37
N LEU A 52 3.70 0.47 2.14
CA LEU A 52 3.73 1.41 1.00
C LEU A 52 2.34 1.66 0.39
N ALA A 53 1.38 0.77 0.59
CA ALA A 53 0.01 0.93 0.11
C ALA A 53 -0.81 1.92 0.94
N ILE A 54 -0.32 2.32 2.13
CA ILE A 54 -0.98 3.32 2.96
C ILE A 54 -0.75 4.69 2.29
N PRO A 55 -1.81 5.39 1.85
CA PRO A 55 -1.66 6.73 1.30
C PRO A 55 -1.07 7.65 2.37
N VAL A 56 0.06 8.28 2.06
CA VAL A 56 0.80 9.18 2.98
C VAL A 56 -0.01 10.44 3.33
N SER A 57 -1.07 10.74 2.58
CA SER A 57 -1.82 11.98 2.70
C SER A 57 -3.26 11.77 3.17
N THR A 58 -3.62 12.46 4.27
CA THR A 58 -5.01 12.67 4.71
C THR A 58 -5.86 13.44 3.69
N VAL A 59 -5.24 14.07 2.68
CA VAL A 59 -5.92 14.85 1.64
C VAL A 59 -6.82 13.98 0.77
N ALA A 60 -6.50 12.69 0.56
CA ALA A 60 -7.41 11.77 -0.13
C ALA A 60 -8.72 11.62 0.64
N SER A 61 -8.63 11.46 1.97
CA SER A 61 -9.78 11.40 2.88
C SER A 61 -10.55 12.71 2.91
N GLU A 62 -9.86 13.86 2.92
CA GLU A 62 -10.51 15.18 2.85
C GLU A 62 -11.16 15.44 1.49
N SER A 63 -10.62 14.94 0.39
CA SER A 63 -11.23 15.07 -0.95
C SER A 63 -12.47 14.20 -1.11
N ALA A 64 -12.44 12.96 -0.61
CA ALA A 64 -13.61 12.08 -0.53
C ALA A 64 -14.68 12.68 0.39
N PHE A 65 -14.26 13.26 1.53
CA PHE A 65 -15.18 13.92 2.47
C PHE A 65 -15.70 15.26 1.95
N SER A 66 -14.91 16.04 1.22
CA SER A 66 -15.30 17.34 0.65
C SER A 66 -16.31 17.16 -0.48
N THR A 67 -16.08 16.15 -1.34
CA THR A 67 -17.07 15.72 -2.34
C THR A 67 -18.34 15.23 -1.65
N GLY A 68 -18.20 14.47 -0.55
CA GLY A 68 -19.31 14.05 0.30
C GLY A 68 -20.07 15.21 0.95
N GLY A 69 -19.40 16.29 1.37
CA GLY A 69 -20.03 17.42 2.07
C GLY A 69 -20.98 18.25 1.20
N CYS A 70 -20.64 18.44 -0.08
CA CYS A 70 -21.50 19.14 -1.04
C CYS A 70 -22.67 18.25 -1.48
N LEU A 71 -22.40 16.98 -1.81
CA LEU A 71 -23.43 16.01 -2.18
C LEU A 71 -24.40 15.74 -1.00
N LEU A 72 -23.90 15.67 0.23
CA LEU A 72 -24.72 15.43 1.42
C LEU A 72 -25.67 16.61 1.71
N SER A 73 -25.31 17.85 1.38
CA SER A 73 -26.18 19.03 1.57
C SER A 73 -27.42 18.98 0.67
N ASP A 74 -27.25 18.59 -0.60
CA ASP A 74 -28.37 18.51 -1.56
C ASP A 74 -29.24 17.26 -1.36
N PHE A 75 -28.64 16.14 -0.93
CA PHE A 75 -29.35 14.87 -0.71
C PHE A 75 -29.95 14.70 0.70
N ARG A 76 -29.58 15.56 1.68
CA ARG A 76 -30.15 15.51 3.05
C ARG A 76 -31.64 15.77 3.12
N SER A 77 -32.22 16.33 2.06
CA SER A 77 -33.67 16.56 1.97
C SER A 77 -34.47 15.27 1.76
N SER A 78 -33.85 14.12 1.43
CA SER A 78 -34.62 12.90 1.10
C SER A 78 -34.02 11.53 1.47
N LEU A 79 -32.77 11.41 1.94
CA LEU A 79 -32.15 10.09 2.19
C LEU A 79 -31.47 9.98 3.56
N THR A 80 -31.67 8.83 4.22
CA THR A 80 -31.03 8.48 5.49
C THR A 80 -29.51 8.38 5.33
N LEU A 81 -28.76 8.92 6.29
CA LEU A 81 -27.28 8.98 6.29
C LEU A 81 -26.60 7.63 5.96
N PHE A 82 -27.23 6.52 6.39
CA PHE A 82 -26.80 5.15 6.11
C PHE A 82 -26.78 4.82 4.60
N THR A 83 -27.80 5.24 3.85
CA THR A 83 -27.88 5.00 2.40
C THR A 83 -26.82 5.80 1.65
N VAL A 84 -26.52 7.03 2.09
CA VAL A 84 -25.45 7.85 1.50
C VAL A 84 -24.08 7.21 1.73
N GLN A 85 -23.81 6.72 2.93
CA GLN A 85 -22.56 6.02 3.22
C GLN A 85 -22.40 4.75 2.38
N ALA A 86 -23.48 3.97 2.22
CA ALA A 86 -23.46 2.79 1.35
C ALA A 86 -23.19 3.15 -0.12
N LEU A 87 -23.74 4.26 -0.61
CA LEU A 87 -23.49 4.76 -1.97
C LEU A 87 -22.04 5.22 -2.19
N ILE A 88 -21.47 5.97 -1.23
CA ILE A 88 -20.07 6.41 -1.30
C ILE A 88 -19.13 5.21 -1.28
N CYS A 89 -19.34 4.24 -0.38
CA CYS A 89 -18.52 3.02 -0.35
C CYS A 89 -18.65 2.17 -1.63
N ALA A 90 -19.82 2.16 -2.27
CA ALA A 90 -20.02 1.46 -3.54
C ALA A 90 -19.35 2.19 -4.72
N GLN A 91 -19.26 3.52 -4.66
CA GLN A 91 -18.65 4.36 -5.69
C GLN A 91 -17.11 4.36 -5.61
N ASP A 92 -16.53 4.33 -4.41
CA ASP A 92 -15.06 4.22 -4.21
C ASP A 92 -14.51 2.83 -4.58
N TRP A 93 -15.37 1.83 -4.70
CA TRP A 93 -14.98 0.45 -5.03
C TRP A 93 -14.87 0.18 -6.55
N PHE A 94 -15.50 1.01 -7.40
CA PHE A 94 -15.50 0.88 -8.86
C PHE A 94 -14.48 1.81 -9.52
#